data_AF-A0A424RE90-F1
#
_entry.id   AF-A0A424RE90-F1
#
_cell.length_a   1.000
_cell.length_b   1.000
_cell.length_c   1.000
_cell.angle_alpha   90.00
_cell.angle_beta   90.00
_cell.angle_gamma   90.00
#
_symmetry.space_group_name_H-M   'P 1'
#
loop_
_entity.id
_entity.type
_entity.pdbx_description
1 polymer ?
#
loop_
_entity_poly.entity_id
_entity_poly.type
_entity_poly.pdbx_seq_one_letter_code
_entity_poly.pdbx_strand_id
1 'polypeptide(L)'
;MPKRRPAPEISLSFLDVICCGFGAVILLLMITKTVEPQVLEESTVIAEGRVAELTEQLFELRGETTVLNRDLAAKREQISEFEEQIAILQGSLASSKSRYDSLQTTRNSNSIVAEQLAIARQELSDEEERLLGRDAEKKNQLIGGIPVDSEYIIFIIDTSGSMFSYAWQRMLGEMEATLNIYPNVKGIQVMNDMGNYLFSRYAGQWIPDTPARRQLILRNLANWNAFSNSSPVEGITQAVRSFYDRDKKISIYVFGDEFTGRSIEEVVLTVDRLNAEAGTGERRVRIHAVGFPVQFIRPPELQDTGIRFATLMRELTHRNGGTFVGLNDFRP
;
A
#
# COMPACT_ATOMS: atom_id res chain seq x y z
N MET A 1 -132.13 22.99 78.99
CA MET A 1 -131.17 21.96 78.54
C MET A 1 -131.84 21.08 77.49
N PRO A 2 -131.19 20.89 76.33
CA PRO A 2 -130.75 19.52 76.02
C PRO A 2 -129.27 19.43 75.61
N LYS A 3 -128.70 18.31 76.04
CA LYS A 3 -127.38 17.70 75.84
C LYS A 3 -126.68 17.96 74.49
N ARG A 4 -125.38 18.32 74.57
CA ARG A 4 -124.38 18.10 73.50
C ARG A 4 -124.20 16.60 73.23
N ARG A 5 -124.07 16.22 71.96
CA ARG A 5 -123.44 14.96 71.54
C ARG A 5 -121.94 15.24 71.31
N PRO A 6 -121.01 14.36 71.76
CA PRO A 6 -119.59 14.53 71.46
C PRO A 6 -119.36 14.29 69.97
N ALA A 7 -118.46 15.07 69.37
CA ALA A 7 -117.98 14.82 68.02
C ALA A 7 -117.22 13.48 68.01
N PRO A 8 -117.41 12.61 67.00
CA PRO A 8 -116.53 11.47 66.81
C PRO A 8 -115.12 12.00 66.46
N GLU A 9 -114.15 11.72 67.31
CA GLU A 9 -112.74 12.18 67.19
C GLU A 9 -111.97 11.48 66.05
N ILE A 10 -112.63 10.68 65.21
CA ILE A 10 -112.04 10.06 64.03
C ILE A 10 -112.99 10.28 62.86
N SER A 11 -112.71 11.30 62.05
CA SER A 11 -113.43 11.58 60.80
C SER A 11 -112.97 10.62 59.71
N LEU A 12 -113.86 10.27 58.77
CA LEU A 12 -113.54 9.49 57.56
C LEU A 12 -112.32 10.04 56.80
N SER A 13 -112.07 11.35 56.91
CA SER A 13 -110.92 12.04 56.33
C SER A 13 -109.57 11.63 56.91
N PHE A 14 -109.50 11.21 58.18
CA PHE A 14 -108.26 10.73 58.80
C PHE A 14 -107.87 9.34 58.29
N LEU A 15 -108.86 8.46 58.10
CA LEU A 15 -108.65 7.13 57.52
C LEU A 15 -108.16 7.25 56.06
N ASP A 16 -108.68 8.21 55.31
CA ASP A 16 -108.30 8.45 53.91
C ASP A 16 -106.84 8.94 53.79
N VAL A 17 -106.40 9.83 54.69
CA VAL A 17 -105.02 10.33 54.73
C VAL A 17 -104.03 9.24 55.14
N ILE A 18 -104.38 8.39 56.13
CA ILE A 18 -103.51 7.26 56.51
C ILE A 18 -103.49 6.19 55.40
N CYS A 19 -104.62 5.92 54.75
CA CYS A 19 -104.69 4.94 53.66
C CYS A 19 -103.90 5.41 52.44
N CYS A 20 -103.99 6.70 52.08
CA CYS A 20 -103.18 7.29 51.02
C CYS A 20 -101.68 7.34 51.37
N GLY A 21 -101.34 7.70 52.62
CA GLY A 21 -99.95 7.73 53.09
C GLY A 21 -99.32 6.34 53.16
N PHE A 22 -100.06 5.34 53.66
CA PHE A 22 -99.60 3.96 53.72
C PHE A 22 -99.50 3.33 52.33
N GLY A 23 -100.45 3.65 51.43
CA GLY A 23 -100.38 3.27 50.02
C GLY A 23 -99.15 3.85 49.32
N ALA A 24 -98.82 5.12 49.58
CA ALA A 24 -97.61 5.75 49.06
C ALA A 24 -96.33 5.08 49.58
N VAL A 25 -96.28 4.70 50.86
CA VAL A 25 -95.12 3.99 51.45
C VAL A 25 -95.00 2.57 50.89
N ILE A 26 -96.10 1.83 50.71
CA ILE A 26 -96.08 0.50 50.07
C ILE A 26 -95.63 0.60 48.62
N LEU A 27 -96.13 1.59 47.87
CA LEU A 27 -95.68 1.84 46.49
C LEU A 27 -94.19 2.16 46.42
N LEU A 28 -93.69 3.02 47.31
CA LEU A 28 -92.26 3.32 47.41
C LEU A 28 -91.45 2.07 47.73
N LEU A 29 -91.90 1.24 48.68
CA LEU A 29 -91.23 0.01 49.04
C LEU A 29 -91.22 -1.01 47.90
N MET A 30 -92.34 -1.16 47.18
CA MET A 30 -92.43 -2.00 45.99
C MET A 30 -91.46 -1.54 44.89
N ILE A 31 -91.42 -0.24 44.60
CA ILE A 31 -90.51 0.33 43.58
C ILE A 31 -89.04 0.11 43.98
N THR A 32 -88.69 0.29 45.26
CA THR A 32 -87.31 0.08 45.72
C THR A 32 -86.89 -1.39 45.81
N LYS A 33 -87.83 -2.33 45.97
CA LYS A 33 -87.57 -3.78 46.07
C LYS A 33 -87.55 -4.49 44.72
N THR A 34 -88.23 -3.98 43.69
CA THR A 34 -88.26 -4.60 42.35
C THR A 34 -87.17 -4.09 41.41
N VAL A 35 -86.51 -2.98 41.73
CA VAL A 35 -85.32 -2.51 41.03
C VAL A 35 -84.08 -3.03 41.77
N GLU A 36 -83.82 -4.34 41.64
CA GLU A 36 -82.50 -4.89 41.94
C GLU A 36 -81.46 -4.23 41.02
N PRO A 37 -80.22 -4.00 41.47
CA PRO A 37 -79.26 -3.13 40.77
C PRO A 37 -78.59 -3.83 39.58
N GLN A 38 -79.36 -4.41 38.65
CA GLN A 38 -78.82 -4.99 37.41
C GLN A 38 -78.04 -3.96 36.57
N VAL A 39 -78.46 -2.68 36.63
CA VAL A 39 -77.79 -1.57 35.93
C VAL A 39 -76.39 -1.27 36.52
N LEU A 40 -76.18 -1.51 37.82
CA LEU A 40 -74.87 -1.30 38.44
C LEU A 40 -73.90 -2.45 38.10
N GLU A 41 -74.37 -3.71 38.07
CA GLU A 41 -73.55 -4.86 37.67
C GLU A 41 -73.14 -4.79 36.19
N GLU A 42 -74.06 -4.45 35.27
CA GLU A 42 -73.71 -4.25 33.85
C GLU A 42 -72.72 -3.10 33.65
N SER A 43 -72.90 -1.99 34.38
CA SER A 43 -71.98 -0.85 34.32
C SER A 43 -70.59 -1.19 34.87
N THR A 44 -70.50 -2.01 35.92
CA THR A 44 -69.22 -2.48 36.45
C THR A 44 -68.52 -3.44 35.50
N VAL A 45 -69.24 -4.38 34.87
CA VAL A 45 -68.67 -5.32 33.89
C VAL A 45 -68.16 -4.59 32.64
N ILE A 46 -68.88 -3.58 32.14
CA ILE A 46 -68.44 -2.75 31.00
C ILE A 46 -67.21 -1.92 31.39
N ALA A 47 -67.19 -1.34 32.58
CA ALA A 47 -66.04 -0.56 33.07
C ALA A 47 -64.79 -1.44 33.24
N GLU A 48 -64.93 -2.63 33.81
CA GLU A 48 -63.85 -3.61 33.97
C GLU A 48 -63.30 -4.10 32.62
N GLY A 49 -64.19 -4.39 31.65
CA GLY A 49 -63.79 -4.75 30.29
C GLY A 49 -62.98 -3.66 29.60
N ARG A 50 -63.38 -2.39 29.77
CA ARG A 50 -62.65 -1.24 29.22
C ARG A 50 -61.31 -0.99 29.91
N VAL A 51 -61.22 -1.27 31.22
CA VAL A 51 -59.96 -1.24 31.96
C VAL A 51 -59.02 -2.34 31.47
N ALA A 52 -59.54 -3.54 31.20
CA ALA A 52 -58.76 -4.65 30.65
C ALA A 52 -58.19 -4.32 29.26
N GLU A 53 -59.02 -3.79 28.35
CA GLU A 53 -58.60 -3.35 27.01
C GLU A 53 -57.53 -2.25 27.05
N LEU A 54 -57.73 -1.22 27.89
CA LEU A 54 -56.73 -0.16 28.07
C LEU A 54 -55.42 -0.69 28.68
N THR A 55 -55.50 -1.71 29.53
CA THR A 55 -54.31 -2.35 30.12
C THR A 55 -53.54 -3.15 29.08
N GLU A 56 -54.24 -3.85 28.17
CA GLU A 56 -53.64 -4.56 27.05
C GLU A 56 -52.95 -3.60 26.07
N GLN A 57 -53.63 -2.52 25.66
CA GLN A 57 -53.05 -1.47 24.82
C GLN A 57 -51.83 -0.81 25.47
N LEU A 58 -51.87 -0.58 26.79
CA LEU A 58 -50.72 -0.04 27.52
C LEU A 58 -49.54 -1.01 27.49
N PHE A 59 -49.79 -2.32 27.57
CA PHE A 59 -48.74 -3.33 27.50
C PHE A 59 -48.13 -3.42 26.10
N GLU A 60 -48.96 -3.37 25.05
CA GLU A 60 -48.50 -3.31 23.65
C GLU A 60 -47.65 -2.06 23.40
N LEU A 61 -48.15 -0.87 23.76
CA LEU A 61 -47.41 0.39 23.62
C LEU A 61 -46.07 0.38 24.38
N ARG A 62 -46.04 -0.23 25.58
CA ARG A 62 -44.78 -0.40 26.34
C ARG A 62 -43.83 -1.36 25.64
N GLY A 63 -44.34 -2.44 25.06
CA GLY A 63 -43.58 -3.38 24.25
C GLY A 63 -42.95 -2.68 23.03
N GLU A 64 -43.76 -1.97 22.25
CA GLU A 64 -43.30 -1.19 21.10
C GLU A 64 -42.26 -0.14 21.49
N THR A 65 -42.50 0.62 22.57
CA THR A 65 -41.56 1.62 23.08
C THR A 65 -40.22 0.98 23.47
N THR A 66 -40.25 -0.23 24.03
CA THR A 66 -39.03 -0.96 24.41
C THR A 66 -38.22 -1.37 23.18
N VAL A 67 -38.89 -1.88 22.14
CA VAL A 67 -38.25 -2.22 20.86
C VAL A 67 -37.68 -0.97 20.19
N LEU A 68 -38.47 0.11 20.13
CA LEU A 68 -38.05 1.37 19.50
C LEU A 68 -36.84 1.99 20.22
N ASN A 69 -36.80 1.94 21.55
CA ASN A 69 -35.66 2.41 22.33
C ASN A 69 -34.40 1.57 22.09
N ARG A 70 -34.54 0.24 21.95
CA ARG A 70 -33.43 -0.64 21.59
C ARG A 70 -32.89 -0.32 20.20
N ASP A 71 -33.77 -0.12 19.23
CA ASP A 71 -33.39 0.20 17.86
C ASP A 71 -32.75 1.60 17.78
N LEU A 72 -33.26 2.56 18.53
CA LEU A 72 -32.67 3.89 18.66
C LEU A 72 -31.25 3.83 19.25
N ALA A 73 -31.04 3.01 20.27
CA ALA A 73 -29.71 2.80 20.85
C ALA A 73 -28.75 2.16 19.83
N ALA A 74 -29.19 1.12 19.12
CA ALA A 74 -28.40 0.48 18.07
C ALA A 74 -28.05 1.45 16.92
N LYS A 75 -29.00 2.32 16.52
CA LYS A 75 -28.75 3.34 15.49
C LYS A 75 -27.77 4.41 15.95
N ARG A 76 -27.81 4.81 17.23
CA ARG A 76 -26.83 5.74 17.80
C ARG A 76 -25.43 5.14 17.81
N GLU A 77 -25.30 3.86 18.15
CA GLU A 77 -24.01 3.16 18.08
C GLU A 77 -23.47 3.12 16.65
N GLN A 78 -24.31 2.75 15.68
CA GLN A 78 -23.94 2.77 14.26
C GLN A 78 -23.49 4.15 13.78
N ILE A 79 -24.16 5.22 14.23
CA ILE A 79 -23.75 6.60 13.90
C ILE A 79 -22.37 6.90 14.50
N SER A 80 -22.14 6.53 15.76
CA SER A 80 -20.84 6.71 16.42
C SER A 80 -19.71 5.98 15.67
N GLU A 81 -19.95 4.74 15.25
CA GLU A 81 -19.01 3.96 14.44
C GLU A 81 -18.70 4.64 13.09
N PHE A 82 -19.73 5.18 12.42
CA PHE A 82 -19.54 5.91 11.16
C PHE A 82 -18.80 7.23 11.35
N GLU A 83 -19.06 7.97 12.43
CA GLU A 83 -18.35 9.21 12.76
C GLU A 83 -16.85 8.93 13.00
N GLU A 84 -16.52 7.84 13.70
CA GLU A 84 -15.13 7.41 13.88
C GLU A 84 -14.46 7.05 12.55
N GLN A 85 -15.14 6.28 11.69
CA GLN A 85 -14.62 5.94 10.35
C GLN A 85 -14.40 7.19 9.50
N ILE A 86 -15.32 8.16 9.53
CA ILE A 86 -15.17 9.43 8.82
C ILE A 86 -13.95 10.19 9.33
N ALA A 87 -13.73 10.25 10.64
CA ALA A 87 -12.55 10.92 11.21
C ALA A 87 -11.24 10.26 10.77
N ILE A 88 -11.17 8.92 10.75
CA ILE A 88 -10.01 8.15 10.26
C ILE A 88 -9.77 8.43 8.77
N LEU A 89 -10.82 8.44 7.96
CA LEU A 89 -10.74 8.70 6.53
C LEU A 89 -10.29 10.14 6.23
N GLN A 90 -10.80 11.13 6.98
CA GLN A 90 -10.38 12.52 6.87
C GLN A 90 -8.90 12.69 7.24
N GLY A 91 -8.44 12.05 8.31
CA GLY A 91 -7.02 12.03 8.69
C GLY A 91 -6.14 11.38 7.60
N SER A 92 -6.59 10.26 7.05
CA SER A 92 -5.90 9.56 5.95
C SER A 92 -5.83 10.40 4.67
N LEU A 93 -6.91 11.12 4.34
CA LEU A 93 -6.97 12.04 3.20
C LEU A 93 -6.01 13.23 3.39
N ALA A 94 -6.00 13.84 4.59
CA ALA A 94 -5.08 14.93 4.92
C ALA A 94 -3.61 14.48 4.81
N SER A 95 -3.28 13.30 5.33
CA SER A 95 -1.94 12.70 5.20
C SER A 95 -1.57 12.44 3.74
N SER A 96 -2.49 11.91 2.93
CA SER A 96 -2.27 11.65 1.51
C SER A 96 -2.06 12.95 0.72
N LYS A 97 -2.85 13.99 1.01
CA LYS A 97 -2.70 15.31 0.40
C LYS A 97 -1.37 15.97 0.75
N SER A 98 -0.96 15.91 2.02
CA SER A 98 0.35 16.40 2.46
C SER A 98 1.51 15.68 1.75
N ARG A 99 1.43 14.35 1.59
CA ARG A 99 2.39 13.57 0.78
C ARG A 99 2.37 13.98 -0.69
N TYR A 100 1.20 14.24 -1.27
CA TYR A 100 1.10 14.69 -2.64
C TYR A 100 1.74 16.07 -2.85
N ASP A 101 1.47 17.03 -1.96
CA ASP A 101 2.00 18.39 -2.03
C ASP A 101 3.54 18.41 -1.84
N SER A 102 4.07 17.55 -0.95
CA SER A 102 5.51 17.39 -0.80
C SER A 102 6.18 16.75 -2.01
N LEU A 103 5.53 15.77 -2.65
CA LEU A 103 5.98 15.19 -3.92
C LEU A 103 5.97 16.23 -5.04
N GLN A 104 4.95 17.10 -5.12
CA GLN A 104 4.90 18.18 -6.12
C GLN A 104 6.00 19.23 -5.90
N THR A 105 6.25 19.62 -4.64
CA THR A 105 7.36 20.52 -4.29
C THR A 105 8.71 19.91 -4.68
N THR A 106 8.90 18.62 -4.40
CA THR A 106 10.11 17.88 -4.78
C THR A 106 10.26 17.80 -6.31
N ARG A 107 9.18 17.59 -7.06
CA ARG A 107 9.19 17.62 -8.53
C ARG A 107 9.66 18.95 -9.09
N ASN A 108 9.16 20.06 -8.55
CA ASN A 108 9.57 21.40 -8.98
C ASN A 108 11.06 21.63 -8.69
N SER A 109 11.56 21.28 -7.51
CA SER A 109 12.98 21.35 -7.18
C SER A 109 13.83 20.48 -8.11
N ASN A 110 13.40 19.26 -8.41
CA ASN A 110 14.10 18.36 -9.31
C ASN A 110 14.14 18.88 -10.75
N SER A 111 13.11 19.59 -11.22
CA SER A 111 13.10 20.19 -12.56
C SER A 111 14.17 21.28 -12.71
N ILE A 112 14.35 22.12 -11.70
CA ILE A 112 15.39 23.16 -11.65
C ILE A 112 16.78 22.51 -11.61
N VAL A 113 16.94 21.44 -10.81
CA VAL A 113 18.20 20.69 -10.73
C VAL A 113 18.52 20.00 -12.06
N ALA A 114 17.52 19.45 -12.76
CA ALA A 114 17.70 18.82 -14.06
C ALA A 114 18.16 19.84 -15.13
N GLU A 115 17.61 21.05 -15.12
CA GLU A 115 18.03 22.14 -16.01
C GLU A 115 19.46 22.58 -15.74
N GLN A 116 19.83 22.76 -14.46
CA GLN A 116 21.21 23.06 -14.06
C GLN A 116 22.19 21.94 -14.44
N LEU A 117 21.78 20.68 -14.29
CA LEU A 117 22.59 19.52 -14.66
C LEU A 117 22.76 19.39 -16.17
N ALA A 118 21.74 19.77 -16.96
CA ALA A 118 21.83 19.82 -18.42
C ALA A 118 22.85 20.87 -18.88
N ILE A 119 22.86 22.05 -18.26
CA ILE A 119 23.85 23.10 -18.51
C ILE A 119 25.25 22.60 -18.15
N ALA A 120 25.43 22.04 -16.95
CA ALA A 120 26.71 21.50 -16.50
C ALA A 120 27.21 20.34 -17.40
N ARG A 121 26.30 19.52 -17.94
CA ARG A 121 26.65 18.48 -18.91
C ARG A 121 27.15 19.07 -20.23
N GLN A 122 26.53 20.13 -20.73
CA GLN A 122 26.98 20.78 -21.95
C GLN A 122 28.38 21.38 -21.76
N GLU A 123 28.61 22.08 -20.65
CA GLU A 123 29.93 22.65 -20.31
C GLU A 123 31.00 21.56 -20.17
N LEU A 124 30.66 20.43 -19.53
CA LEU A 124 31.58 19.29 -19.41
C LEU A 124 31.86 18.62 -20.75
N SER A 125 30.87 18.44 -21.62
CA SER A 125 31.08 17.86 -22.95
C SER A 125 31.94 18.76 -23.84
N ASP A 126 31.74 20.07 -23.79
CA ASP A 126 32.56 21.04 -24.52
C ASP A 126 34.02 21.03 -24.01
N GLU A 127 34.22 20.88 -22.69
CA GLU A 127 35.55 20.77 -22.08
C GLU A 127 36.21 19.40 -22.35
N GLU A 128 35.45 18.31 -22.33
CA GLU A 128 35.92 16.98 -22.72
C GLU A 128 36.36 16.93 -24.18
N GLU A 129 35.58 17.51 -25.10
CA GLU A 129 35.95 17.61 -26.52
C GLU A 129 37.25 18.41 -26.70
N ARG A 130 37.42 19.49 -25.93
CA ARG A 130 38.65 20.30 -25.90
C ARG A 130 39.86 19.52 -25.37
N LEU A 131 39.68 18.70 -24.33
CA LEU A 131 40.76 17.92 -23.70
C LEU A 131 41.12 16.69 -24.53
N LEU A 132 40.14 15.96 -25.06
CA LEU A 132 40.34 14.77 -25.88
C LEU A 132 41.01 15.10 -27.22
N GLY A 133 40.77 16.29 -27.79
CA GLY A 133 41.46 16.76 -28.99
C GLY A 133 42.98 16.96 -28.83
N ARG A 134 43.53 16.91 -27.60
CA ARG A 134 44.97 17.06 -27.35
C ARG A 134 45.71 15.78 -26.99
N ASP A 135 45.06 14.73 -26.48
CA ASP A 135 45.76 13.56 -25.90
C ASP A 135 45.24 12.16 -26.32
N ALA A 136 44.21 12.06 -27.19
CA ALA A 136 43.52 10.79 -27.46
C ALA A 136 44.30 9.71 -28.27
N GLU A 137 45.54 9.96 -28.70
CA GLU A 137 46.31 8.96 -29.48
C GLU A 137 47.17 7.99 -28.65
N LYS A 138 47.15 8.05 -27.31
CA LYS A 138 48.01 7.15 -26.51
C LYS A 138 47.24 6.16 -25.65
N LYS A 139 47.21 4.92 -26.18
CA LYS A 139 46.97 3.62 -25.52
C LYS A 139 45.55 3.36 -25.04
N ASN A 140 44.82 2.51 -25.79
CA ASN A 140 44.33 1.23 -25.29
C ASN A 140 43.68 0.43 -26.42
N GLN A 141 43.89 -0.89 -26.45
CA GLN A 141 43.12 -1.82 -27.28
C GLN A 141 41.70 -1.91 -26.69
N LEU A 142 40.86 -0.95 -27.08
CA LEU A 142 39.45 -0.89 -26.71
C LEU A 142 38.65 -1.50 -27.86
N ILE A 143 37.78 -2.48 -27.56
CA ILE A 143 36.71 -2.88 -28.47
C ILE A 143 35.43 -2.24 -27.91
N GLY A 144 34.88 -1.25 -28.61
CA GLY A 144 33.66 -0.55 -28.16
C GLY A 144 33.81 0.23 -26.84
N GLY A 145 35.03 0.66 -26.49
CA GLY A 145 35.29 1.37 -25.23
C GLY A 145 35.48 0.47 -24.01
N ILE A 146 35.50 -0.85 -24.17
CA ILE A 146 35.72 -1.82 -23.08
C ILE A 146 37.16 -2.38 -23.15
N PRO A 147 37.99 -2.23 -22.12
CA PRO A 147 39.31 -2.88 -22.03
C PRO A 147 39.20 -4.42 -21.90
N VAL A 148 39.96 -5.14 -22.71
CA VAL A 148 39.87 -6.61 -22.88
C VAL A 148 40.89 -7.39 -22.01
N ASP A 149 41.39 -6.81 -20.92
CA ASP A 149 42.46 -7.41 -20.11
C ASP A 149 41.98 -8.16 -18.84
N SER A 150 40.68 -8.37 -18.73
CA SER A 150 40.05 -8.99 -17.55
C SER A 150 40.19 -10.51 -17.54
N GLU A 151 40.68 -11.06 -16.44
CA GLU A 151 40.86 -12.50 -16.26
C GLU A 151 39.69 -13.16 -15.53
N TYR A 152 38.91 -12.37 -14.77
CA TYR A 152 37.76 -12.84 -13.99
C TYR A 152 36.57 -11.92 -14.18
N ILE A 153 35.38 -12.49 -14.37
CA ILE A 153 34.17 -11.72 -14.69
C ILE A 153 33.05 -12.05 -13.69
N ILE A 154 32.40 -11.02 -13.15
CA ILE A 154 31.22 -11.15 -12.31
C ILE A 154 30.06 -10.44 -13.00
N PHE A 155 28.96 -11.12 -13.24
CA PHE A 155 27.71 -10.53 -13.68
C PHE A 155 26.79 -10.27 -12.49
N ILE A 156 26.30 -9.05 -12.39
CA ILE A 156 25.27 -8.61 -11.45
C ILE A 156 24.04 -8.29 -12.29
N ILE A 157 23.01 -9.11 -12.16
CA ILE A 157 21.80 -9.02 -12.98
C ILE A 157 20.65 -8.49 -12.14
N ASP A 158 20.02 -7.41 -12.60
CA ASP A 158 18.73 -6.97 -12.08
C ASP A 158 17.66 -8.01 -12.47
N THR A 159 17.11 -8.68 -11.46
CA THR A 159 16.05 -9.69 -11.61
C THR A 159 14.66 -9.10 -11.36
N SER A 160 14.50 -7.78 -11.48
CA SER A 160 13.24 -7.07 -11.33
C SER A 160 12.17 -7.57 -12.31
N GLY A 161 10.90 -7.34 -11.94
CA GLY A 161 9.77 -7.70 -12.79
C GLY A 161 9.77 -7.00 -14.15
N SER A 162 10.27 -5.75 -14.22
CA SER A 162 10.39 -5.01 -15.48
C SER A 162 11.47 -5.62 -16.38
N MET A 163 12.63 -5.96 -15.84
CA MET A 163 13.66 -6.70 -16.58
C MET A 163 13.14 -8.03 -17.10
N PHE A 164 12.54 -8.85 -16.22
CA PHE A 164 12.07 -10.19 -16.59
C PHE A 164 10.95 -10.13 -17.65
N SER A 165 10.06 -9.15 -17.56
CA SER A 165 8.90 -9.05 -18.47
C SER A 165 9.25 -8.48 -19.85
N TYR A 166 10.23 -7.59 -19.94
CA TYR A 166 10.47 -6.80 -21.16
C TYR A 166 11.86 -7.01 -21.76
N ALA A 167 12.91 -7.05 -20.95
CA ALA A 167 14.30 -7.03 -21.42
C ALA A 167 15.03 -8.38 -21.32
N TRP A 168 14.44 -9.40 -20.70
CA TRP A 168 15.15 -10.63 -20.32
C TRP A 168 15.83 -11.34 -21.49
N GLN A 169 15.15 -11.44 -22.63
CA GLN A 169 15.72 -12.07 -23.83
C GLN A 169 16.91 -11.26 -24.37
N ARG A 170 16.80 -9.94 -24.39
CA ARG A 170 17.91 -9.06 -24.81
C ARG A 170 19.07 -9.13 -23.82
N MET A 171 18.78 -9.17 -22.52
CA MET A 171 19.76 -9.33 -21.44
C MET A 171 20.60 -10.60 -21.62
N LEU A 172 19.95 -11.74 -21.91
CA LEU A 172 20.63 -13.00 -22.20
C LEU A 172 21.56 -12.87 -23.43
N GLY A 173 21.09 -12.22 -24.50
CA GLY A 173 21.89 -11.97 -25.70
C GLY A 173 23.11 -11.08 -25.44
N GLU A 174 22.94 -9.99 -24.68
CA GLU A 174 24.05 -9.09 -24.31
C GLU A 174 25.06 -9.79 -23.39
N MET A 175 24.60 -10.66 -22.48
CA MET A 175 25.48 -11.46 -21.64
C MET A 175 26.27 -12.47 -22.47
N GLU A 176 25.62 -13.15 -23.42
CA GLU A 176 26.30 -14.06 -24.36
C GLU A 176 27.32 -13.31 -25.22
N ALA A 177 26.95 -12.14 -25.77
CA ALA A 177 27.86 -11.28 -26.52
C ALA A 177 29.07 -10.86 -25.68
N THR A 178 28.85 -10.45 -24.43
CA THR A 178 29.91 -10.10 -23.49
C THR A 178 30.85 -11.28 -23.26
N LEU A 179 30.33 -12.47 -22.99
CA LEU A 179 31.14 -13.67 -22.80
C LEU A 179 31.95 -14.02 -24.07
N ASN A 180 31.40 -13.81 -25.26
CA ASN A 180 32.08 -14.08 -26.52
C ASN A 180 33.25 -13.12 -26.81
N ILE A 181 33.20 -11.88 -26.29
CA ILE A 181 34.31 -10.92 -26.38
C ILE A 181 35.52 -11.37 -25.56
N TYR A 182 35.31 -12.13 -24.48
CA TYR A 182 36.37 -12.63 -23.61
C TYR A 182 36.56 -14.15 -23.76
N PRO A 183 37.31 -14.63 -24.76
CA PRO A 183 37.46 -16.07 -24.98
C PRO A 183 38.31 -16.79 -23.91
N ASN A 184 39.13 -16.06 -23.14
CA ASN A 184 40.13 -16.61 -22.22
C ASN A 184 39.93 -16.16 -20.76
N VAL A 185 38.70 -16.24 -20.23
CA VAL A 185 38.43 -15.92 -18.81
C VAL A 185 38.84 -17.11 -17.95
N LYS A 186 39.37 -16.89 -16.74
CA LYS A 186 39.74 -17.96 -15.80
C LYS A 186 38.55 -18.36 -14.91
N GLY A 187 37.70 -17.41 -14.56
CA GLY A 187 36.53 -17.65 -13.73
C GLY A 187 35.40 -16.65 -13.95
N ILE A 188 34.18 -17.16 -13.88
CA ILE A 188 32.94 -16.39 -14.00
C ILE A 188 32.16 -16.51 -12.69
N GLN A 189 31.41 -15.48 -12.33
CA GLN A 189 30.36 -15.57 -11.33
C GLN A 189 29.10 -14.82 -11.81
N VAL A 190 27.93 -15.27 -11.38
CA VAL A 190 26.65 -14.62 -11.68
C VAL A 190 25.86 -14.51 -10.38
N MET A 191 25.45 -13.29 -10.06
CA MET A 191 24.59 -12.98 -8.93
C MET A 191 23.56 -11.92 -9.31
N ASN A 192 22.52 -11.74 -8.48
CA ASN A 192 21.56 -10.68 -8.70
C ASN A 192 22.00 -9.40 -7.99
N ASP A 193 21.27 -8.32 -8.23
CA ASP A 193 21.42 -7.01 -7.61
C ASP A 193 21.42 -7.05 -6.06
N MET A 194 20.82 -8.07 -5.45
CA MET A 194 20.85 -8.31 -4.00
C MET A 194 22.00 -9.19 -3.50
N GLY A 195 22.85 -9.69 -4.40
CA GLY A 195 23.99 -10.56 -4.07
C GLY A 195 23.65 -12.05 -3.95
N ASN A 196 22.45 -12.48 -4.36
CA ASN A 196 22.11 -13.90 -4.45
C ASN A 196 22.80 -14.55 -5.65
N TYR A 197 23.52 -15.64 -5.43
CA TYR A 197 24.24 -16.37 -6.48
C TYR A 197 23.28 -17.17 -7.37
N LEU A 198 23.49 -17.16 -8.69
CA LEU A 198 22.77 -18.03 -9.63
C LEU A 198 22.97 -19.51 -9.27
N PHE A 199 24.20 -19.88 -8.89
CA PHE A 199 24.53 -21.21 -8.36
C PHE A 199 24.99 -21.09 -6.91
N SER A 200 24.08 -21.35 -5.97
CA SER A 200 24.35 -21.29 -4.53
C SER A 200 25.57 -22.11 -4.08
N ARG A 201 25.81 -23.27 -4.71
CA ARG A 201 27.00 -24.12 -4.46
C ARG A 201 28.35 -23.45 -4.78
N TYR A 202 28.32 -22.38 -5.59
CA TYR A 202 29.50 -21.58 -5.95
C TYR A 202 29.53 -20.25 -5.19
N ALA A 203 28.76 -20.09 -4.11
CA ALA A 203 28.83 -18.90 -3.28
C ALA A 203 30.27 -18.66 -2.78
N GLY A 204 30.80 -17.47 -3.04
CA GLY A 204 32.19 -17.10 -2.70
C GLY A 204 33.27 -17.84 -3.50
N GLN A 205 32.91 -18.60 -4.54
CA GLN A 205 33.84 -19.37 -5.35
C GLN A 205 33.69 -19.02 -6.83
N TRP A 206 34.81 -19.02 -7.56
CA TRP A 206 34.77 -18.82 -9.01
C TRP A 206 34.22 -20.06 -9.71
N ILE A 207 33.34 -19.86 -10.69
CA ILE A 207 32.93 -20.91 -11.63
C ILE A 207 34.02 -20.95 -12.70
N PRO A 208 34.79 -22.06 -12.86
CA PRO A 208 35.76 -22.17 -13.94
C PRO A 208 35.13 -21.89 -15.29
N ASP A 209 35.81 -21.15 -16.15
CA ASP A 209 35.24 -20.85 -17.47
C ASP A 209 35.43 -22.03 -18.44
N THR A 210 34.31 -22.58 -18.93
CA THR A 210 34.31 -23.57 -20.01
C THR A 210 33.08 -23.37 -20.88
N PRO A 211 33.10 -23.76 -22.17
CA PRO A 211 31.92 -23.66 -23.04
C PRO A 211 30.67 -24.32 -22.44
N ALA A 212 30.81 -25.49 -21.81
CA ALA A 212 29.72 -26.18 -21.16
C ALA A 212 29.16 -25.42 -19.94
N ARG A 213 30.03 -24.77 -19.15
CA ARG A 213 29.60 -23.96 -17.99
C ARG A 213 28.94 -22.66 -18.42
N ARG A 214 29.42 -22.00 -19.49
CA ARG A 214 28.76 -20.82 -20.08
C ARG A 214 27.33 -21.15 -20.54
N GLN A 215 27.16 -22.25 -21.27
CA GLN A 215 25.82 -22.71 -21.69
C GLN A 215 24.93 -23.05 -20.49
N LEU A 216 25.50 -23.66 -19.44
CA LEU A 216 24.75 -23.95 -18.22
C LEU A 216 24.33 -22.66 -17.49
N ILE A 217 25.19 -21.65 -17.42
CA ILE A 217 24.88 -20.32 -16.87
C ILE A 217 23.69 -19.72 -17.62
N LEU A 218 23.77 -19.58 -18.95
CA LEU A 218 22.71 -18.97 -19.77
C LEU A 218 21.38 -19.72 -19.62
N ARG A 219 21.42 -21.06 -19.60
CA ARG A 219 20.21 -21.89 -19.43
C ARG A 219 19.54 -21.73 -18.07
N ASN A 220 20.31 -21.68 -16.98
CA ASN A 220 19.74 -21.49 -15.64
C ASN A 220 19.24 -20.06 -15.47
N LEU A 221 20.00 -19.09 -15.99
CA LEU A 221 19.64 -17.69 -15.96
C LEU A 221 18.32 -17.43 -16.70
N ALA A 222 18.06 -18.11 -17.82
CA ALA A 222 16.83 -17.94 -18.60
C ALA A 222 15.53 -18.07 -17.79
N ASN A 223 15.53 -18.89 -16.72
CA ASN A 223 14.36 -19.11 -15.85
C ASN A 223 14.57 -18.61 -14.42
N TRP A 224 15.59 -17.79 -14.19
CA TRP A 224 15.93 -17.35 -12.84
C TRP A 224 15.08 -16.15 -12.41
N ASN A 225 14.15 -16.40 -11.48
CA ASN A 225 13.26 -15.38 -10.93
C ASN A 225 13.52 -15.18 -9.43
N ALA A 226 14.69 -14.62 -9.11
CA ALA A 226 15.04 -14.24 -7.74
C ALA A 226 14.44 -12.87 -7.40
N PHE A 227 14.10 -12.66 -6.13
CA PHE A 227 13.67 -11.34 -5.65
C PHE A 227 14.77 -10.30 -5.85
N SER A 228 14.38 -9.12 -6.30
CA SER A 228 15.24 -7.97 -6.60
C SER A 228 14.59 -6.68 -6.07
N ASN A 229 15.42 -5.74 -5.63
CA ASN A 229 14.99 -4.41 -5.19
C ASN A 229 15.38 -3.32 -6.20
N SER A 230 15.89 -3.67 -7.38
CA SER A 230 16.40 -2.75 -8.41
C SER A 230 17.47 -1.79 -7.86
N SER A 231 18.36 -2.33 -7.02
CA SER A 231 19.50 -1.62 -6.44
C SER A 231 20.76 -2.47 -6.61
N PRO A 232 21.74 -2.04 -7.43
CA PRO A 232 22.94 -2.84 -7.66
C PRO A 232 23.96 -2.75 -6.51
N VAL A 233 23.68 -1.97 -5.47
CA VAL A 233 24.63 -1.64 -4.39
C VAL A 233 25.03 -2.89 -3.63
N GLU A 234 24.05 -3.69 -3.25
CA GLU A 234 24.20 -4.89 -2.46
C GLU A 234 25.00 -5.95 -3.25
N GLY A 235 24.65 -6.16 -4.51
CA GLY A 235 25.35 -7.05 -5.44
C GLY A 235 26.79 -6.62 -5.67
N ILE A 236 27.04 -5.32 -5.92
CA ILE A 236 28.41 -4.80 -6.12
C ILE A 236 29.22 -4.97 -4.84
N THR A 237 28.64 -4.63 -3.69
CA THR A 237 29.27 -4.78 -2.39
C THR A 237 29.64 -6.23 -2.11
N GLN A 238 28.73 -7.16 -2.40
CA GLN A 238 28.92 -8.59 -2.22
C GLN A 238 30.01 -9.14 -3.15
N ALA A 239 30.01 -8.71 -4.41
CA ALA A 239 31.02 -9.08 -5.40
C ALA A 239 32.42 -8.62 -4.95
N VAL A 240 32.58 -7.34 -4.60
CA VAL A 240 33.87 -6.79 -4.16
C VAL A 240 34.35 -7.50 -2.89
N ARG A 241 33.49 -7.69 -1.89
CA ARG A 241 33.88 -8.32 -0.62
C ARG A 241 34.27 -9.79 -0.78
N SER A 242 33.57 -10.54 -1.62
CA SER A 242 33.75 -11.99 -1.71
C SER A 242 34.89 -12.39 -2.64
N PHE A 243 35.18 -11.57 -3.67
CA PHE A 243 36.06 -11.99 -4.76
C PHE A 243 37.32 -11.16 -4.91
N TYR A 244 37.42 -10.01 -4.23
CA TYR A 244 38.61 -9.18 -4.32
C TYR A 244 39.88 -9.97 -3.97
N ASP A 245 40.84 -9.92 -4.88
CA ASP A 245 42.17 -10.46 -4.73
C ASP A 245 43.14 -9.55 -5.49
N ARG A 246 44.26 -9.21 -4.85
CA ARG A 246 45.26 -8.27 -5.40
C ARG A 246 45.90 -8.77 -6.69
N ASP A 247 45.98 -10.10 -6.87
CA ASP A 247 46.64 -10.70 -8.02
C ASP A 247 45.65 -11.04 -9.15
N LYS A 248 44.37 -10.67 -9.01
CA LYS A 248 43.32 -10.95 -9.99
C LYS A 248 42.80 -9.68 -10.64
N LYS A 249 42.77 -9.67 -11.99
CA LYS A 249 42.06 -8.65 -12.76
C LYS A 249 40.58 -8.98 -12.87
N ILE A 250 39.76 -8.36 -12.02
CA ILE A 250 38.33 -8.63 -11.92
C ILE A 250 37.52 -7.52 -12.59
N SER A 251 36.55 -7.92 -13.41
CA SER A 251 35.55 -7.02 -13.98
C SER A 251 34.15 -7.41 -13.54
N ILE A 252 33.41 -6.42 -13.06
CA ILE A 252 32.01 -6.53 -12.68
C ILE A 252 31.18 -5.93 -13.81
N TYR A 253 30.15 -6.64 -14.23
CA TYR A 253 29.19 -6.23 -15.25
C TYR A 253 27.80 -6.12 -14.62
N VAL A 254 27.29 -4.90 -14.52
CA VAL A 254 25.97 -4.61 -13.94
C VAL A 254 24.95 -4.47 -15.06
N PHE A 255 23.91 -5.29 -15.05
CA PHE A 255 22.86 -5.30 -16.06
C PHE A 255 21.55 -4.91 -15.39
N GLY A 256 20.92 -3.81 -15.82
CA GLY A 256 19.67 -3.36 -15.22
C GLY A 256 18.97 -2.26 -16.01
N ASP A 257 17.73 -1.98 -15.63
CA ASP A 257 16.87 -0.98 -16.28
C ASP A 257 16.53 0.21 -15.38
N GLU A 258 16.62 0.06 -14.05
CA GLU A 258 16.21 1.10 -13.13
C GLU A 258 16.96 1.11 -11.79
N PHE A 259 16.91 2.26 -11.10
CA PHE A 259 17.47 2.43 -9.76
C PHE A 259 16.43 3.06 -8.83
N THR A 260 16.05 2.33 -7.80
CA THR A 260 15.03 2.73 -6.82
C THR A 260 15.61 3.20 -5.48
N GLY A 261 16.93 3.14 -5.32
CA GLY A 261 17.62 3.52 -4.08
C GLY A 261 17.42 4.98 -3.69
N ARG A 262 17.72 5.32 -2.44
CA ARG A 262 17.44 6.67 -1.90
C ARG A 262 18.38 7.74 -2.43
N SER A 263 19.68 7.46 -2.55
CA SER A 263 20.69 8.44 -2.97
C SER A 263 21.70 7.81 -3.93
N ILE A 264 21.94 8.47 -5.07
CA ILE A 264 23.00 8.08 -6.02
C ILE A 264 24.38 8.30 -5.39
N GLU A 265 24.56 9.45 -4.72
CA GLU A 265 25.80 9.83 -4.08
C GLU A 265 26.23 8.82 -3.01
N GLU A 266 25.30 8.38 -2.16
CA GLU A 266 25.58 7.39 -1.12
C GLU A 266 26.12 6.09 -1.71
N VAL A 267 25.56 5.64 -2.84
CA VAL A 267 26.03 4.45 -3.56
C VAL A 267 27.43 4.67 -4.10
N VAL A 268 27.65 5.77 -4.80
CA VAL A 268 28.95 6.09 -5.39
C VAL A 268 30.04 6.12 -4.31
N LEU A 269 29.80 6.82 -3.20
CA LEU A 269 30.74 6.90 -2.09
C LEU A 269 30.97 5.54 -1.40
N THR A 270 29.93 4.71 -1.30
CA THR A 270 30.05 3.37 -0.73
C THR A 270 30.92 2.46 -1.60
N VAL A 271 30.66 2.45 -2.91
CA VAL A 271 31.46 1.67 -3.86
C VAL A 271 32.88 2.20 -3.94
N ASP A 272 33.09 3.52 -3.96
CA ASP A 272 34.43 4.13 -3.97
C ASP A 272 35.27 3.72 -2.76
N ARG A 273 34.65 3.65 -1.57
CA ARG A 273 35.33 3.21 -0.34
C ARG A 273 35.66 1.71 -0.38
N LEU A 274 34.75 0.89 -0.89
CA LEU A 274 34.96 -0.56 -0.99
C LEU A 274 36.00 -0.92 -2.05
N ASN A 275 35.96 -0.21 -3.18
CA ASN A 275 36.85 -0.34 -4.32
C ASN A 275 38.02 0.64 -4.28
N ALA A 276 38.43 1.06 -3.08
CA ALA A 276 39.52 2.00 -2.88
C ALA A 276 40.85 1.42 -3.39
N GLU A 277 41.65 2.29 -4.00
CA GLU A 277 42.89 1.97 -4.71
C GLU A 277 43.78 1.00 -3.93
N ALA A 278 44.27 -0.04 -4.61
CA ALA A 278 45.51 -0.67 -4.17
C ALA A 278 46.61 0.40 -4.30
N GLY A 279 47.63 0.39 -3.44
CA GLY A 279 48.63 1.48 -3.32
C GLY A 279 49.43 1.86 -4.59
N THR A 280 49.05 1.37 -5.77
CA THR A 280 49.48 1.72 -7.13
C THR A 280 48.59 2.76 -7.83
N GLY A 281 47.45 3.16 -7.25
CA GLY A 281 46.48 4.08 -7.88
C GLY A 281 45.42 3.39 -8.75
N GLU A 282 45.45 2.06 -8.84
CA GLU A 282 44.45 1.27 -9.58
C GLU A 282 43.34 0.78 -8.65
N ARG A 283 42.09 0.87 -9.12
CA ARG A 283 40.90 0.35 -8.45
C ARG A 283 40.98 -1.18 -8.33
N ARG A 284 40.44 -1.74 -7.24
CA ARG A 284 40.50 -3.19 -6.94
C ARG A 284 39.76 -4.04 -7.96
N VAL A 285 38.65 -3.52 -8.48
CA VAL A 285 37.84 -4.13 -9.54
C VAL A 285 37.47 -3.07 -10.56
N ARG A 286 37.29 -3.48 -11.81
CA ARG A 286 36.70 -2.65 -12.85
C ARG A 286 35.19 -2.85 -12.87
N ILE A 287 34.40 -1.78 -13.00
CA ILE A 287 32.93 -1.87 -13.04
C ILE A 287 32.43 -1.36 -14.39
N HIS A 288 31.75 -2.22 -15.12
CA HIS A 288 31.03 -1.94 -16.36
C HIS A 288 29.53 -2.05 -16.10
N ALA A 289 28.74 -1.39 -16.95
CA ALA A 289 27.30 -1.47 -16.86
C ALA A 289 26.63 -1.45 -18.23
N VAL A 290 25.54 -2.21 -18.35
CA VAL A 290 24.65 -2.23 -19.51
C VAL A 290 23.26 -1.81 -19.04
N GLY A 291 22.76 -0.71 -19.59
CA GLY A 291 21.45 -0.14 -19.28
C GLY A 291 20.40 -0.54 -20.29
N PHE A 292 19.32 -1.17 -19.83
CA PHE A 292 18.19 -1.58 -20.66
C PHE A 292 17.11 -0.49 -20.61
N PRO A 293 16.67 0.08 -21.76
CA PRO A 293 15.79 1.24 -21.75
C PRO A 293 14.31 0.88 -21.49
N VAL A 294 14.02 -0.08 -20.60
CA VAL A 294 12.65 -0.54 -20.30
C VAL A 294 11.80 0.59 -19.74
N GLN A 295 12.36 1.42 -18.85
CA GLN A 295 11.60 2.50 -18.22
C GLN A 295 11.25 3.63 -19.21
N PHE A 296 11.97 3.76 -20.32
CA PHE A 296 11.74 4.80 -21.33
C PHE A 296 10.54 4.54 -22.24
N ILE A 297 9.88 3.36 -22.13
CA ILE A 297 8.58 3.12 -22.76
C ILE A 297 7.44 3.81 -22.02
N ARG A 298 7.65 4.17 -20.75
CA ARG A 298 6.65 4.80 -19.91
C ARG A 298 6.52 6.29 -20.26
N PRO A 299 5.41 6.95 -19.91
CA PRO A 299 5.29 8.40 -19.99
C PRO A 299 6.48 9.11 -19.31
N PRO A 300 6.98 10.24 -19.83
CA PRO A 300 8.17 10.94 -19.32
C PRO A 300 8.19 11.14 -17.79
N GLU A 301 7.04 11.43 -17.20
CA GLU A 301 6.86 11.62 -15.76
C GLU A 301 7.09 10.37 -14.89
N LEU A 302 7.21 9.19 -15.51
CA LEU A 302 7.48 7.91 -14.85
C LEU A 302 8.85 7.32 -15.21
N GLN A 303 9.70 8.07 -15.93
CA GLN A 303 11.03 7.60 -16.38
C GLN A 303 12.15 7.85 -15.36
N ASP A 304 11.83 8.46 -14.21
CA ASP A 304 12.81 8.91 -13.20
C ASP A 304 13.78 7.80 -12.79
N THR A 305 13.29 6.59 -12.51
CA THR A 305 14.12 5.48 -12.03
C THR A 305 15.13 5.00 -13.10
N GLY A 306 14.75 5.04 -14.38
CA GLY A 306 15.65 4.73 -15.50
C GLY A 306 16.72 5.81 -15.72
N ILE A 307 16.34 7.09 -15.63
CA ILE A 307 17.27 8.22 -15.70
C ILE A 307 18.28 8.15 -14.54
N ARG A 308 17.80 7.82 -13.34
CA ARG A 308 18.63 7.66 -12.14
C ARG A 308 19.59 6.48 -12.27
N PHE A 309 19.16 5.37 -12.86
CA PHE A 309 20.05 4.24 -13.16
C PHE A 309 21.17 4.64 -14.12
N ALA A 310 20.84 5.26 -15.25
CA ALA A 310 21.83 5.71 -16.22
C ALA A 310 22.81 6.72 -15.61
N THR A 311 22.32 7.62 -14.77
CA THR A 311 23.15 8.60 -14.05
C THR A 311 24.11 7.91 -13.08
N LEU A 312 23.59 6.98 -12.26
CA LEU A 312 24.40 6.21 -11.32
C LEU A 312 25.46 5.37 -12.03
N MET A 313 25.08 4.61 -13.06
CA MET A 313 26.00 3.74 -13.79
C MET A 313 27.07 4.53 -14.54
N ARG A 314 26.73 5.67 -15.14
CA ARG A 314 27.72 6.54 -15.78
C ARG A 314 28.79 7.00 -14.78
N GLU A 315 28.38 7.44 -13.59
CA GLU A 315 29.31 7.89 -12.55
C GLU A 315 30.15 6.72 -11.99
N LEU A 316 29.50 5.60 -11.67
CA LEU A 316 30.18 4.43 -11.12
C LEU A 316 31.20 3.86 -12.10
N THR A 317 30.84 3.68 -13.36
CA THR A 317 31.74 3.10 -14.36
C THR A 317 32.95 4.01 -14.60
N HIS A 318 32.74 5.33 -14.70
CA HIS A 318 33.80 6.31 -14.84
C HIS A 318 34.81 6.25 -13.69
N ARG A 319 34.34 6.29 -12.43
CA ARG A 319 35.22 6.25 -11.25
C ARG A 319 35.96 4.93 -11.05
N ASN A 320 35.42 3.85 -11.62
CA ASN A 320 35.93 2.50 -11.46
C ASN A 320 36.59 1.98 -12.75
N GLY A 321 36.97 2.88 -13.66
CA GLY A 321 37.77 2.58 -14.86
C GLY A 321 37.11 1.64 -15.85
N GLY A 322 35.78 1.58 -15.85
CA GLY A 322 34.98 0.81 -16.80
C GLY A 322 34.09 1.68 -17.67
N THR A 323 33.05 1.06 -18.23
CA THR A 323 32.27 1.65 -19.32
C THR A 323 30.78 1.42 -19.09
N PHE A 324 29.98 2.46 -19.27
CA PHE A 324 28.53 2.37 -19.31
C PHE A 324 28.03 2.34 -20.76
N VAL A 325 27.22 1.35 -21.09
CA VAL A 325 26.56 1.21 -22.39
C VAL A 325 25.05 1.28 -22.17
N GLY A 326 24.43 2.39 -22.58
CA GLY A 326 22.97 2.48 -22.68
C GLY A 326 22.49 1.87 -23.99
N LEU A 327 21.64 0.86 -23.93
CA LEU A 327 21.08 0.27 -25.15
C LEU A 327 20.01 1.19 -25.74
N ASN A 328 19.91 1.22 -27.06
CA ASN A 328 18.87 1.97 -27.78
C ASN A 328 17.52 1.24 -27.78
N ASP A 329 17.51 -0.06 -27.53
CA ASP A 329 16.32 -0.90 -27.47
C ASP A 329 16.55 -2.03 -26.44
N PHE A 330 15.48 -2.48 -25.80
CA PHE A 330 15.45 -3.63 -24.89
C PHE A 330 14.89 -4.88 -25.57
N ARG A 331 14.44 -4.78 -26.82
CA ARG A 331 14.02 -5.92 -27.64
C ARG A 331 15.24 -6.58 -28.32
N PRO A 332 15.19 -7.91 -28.53
CA PRO A 332 16.26 -8.66 -29.19
C PRO A 332 16.42 -8.33 -30.67
#